data_AF-A0A2U2HC25-F1
#
_entry.id   AF-A0A2U2HC25-F1
#
_cell.length_a   1.000
_cell.length_b   1.000
_cell.length_c   1.000
_cell.angle_alpha   90.00
_cell.angle_beta   90.00
_cell.angle_gamma   90.00
#
_symmetry.space_group_name_H-M   'P 1'
#
loop_
_entity.id
_entity.type
_entity.pdbx_description
1 polymer ?
#
loop_
_entity_poly.entity_id
_entity_poly.type
_entity_poly.pdbx_seq_one_letter_code
_entity_poly.pdbx_strand_id
1 'polypeptide(L)'
;MGSRLGCMNPPDQPLDQGPIMNRPSHPSRARGAAARLLRAAVLGALPLLAAPGAAAAVLTFETVANVVTPQLGAGETNYNTGDALRESGFTMRVLNHPTADPADYGLLGVRIDGADPSACVNLRCPGGNGGHYFSIVNDGVFALARADALGFRLASLRFALLAPAGGFSGAGSGQLVLSGVARDGGSVSASMDFGPPDLNGNYGFSYWSLAGAFGDTVLSSLTASACLYDGAGACIADHLLNQNQAQFAIDELRVSVVPEPAGWLMLGLGLGGLALFRRRSAAPPSGAPA
;
A
#
# COMPACT_ATOMS: atom_id res chain seq x y z
N MET A 1 16.67 31.53 -41.79
CA MET A 1 17.46 31.40 -43.04
C MET A 1 17.88 29.95 -43.17
N GLY A 2 17.75 29.32 -44.35
CA GLY A 2 18.05 27.88 -44.57
C GLY A 2 16.95 26.96 -44.00
N SER A 3 16.23 26.08 -44.71
CA SER A 3 16.22 25.55 -46.10
C SER A 3 17.01 24.27 -46.38
N ARG A 4 16.33 23.11 -46.32
CA ARG A 4 16.31 21.94 -47.26
C ARG A 4 15.34 20.88 -46.66
N LEU A 5 14.45 20.15 -47.36
CA LEU A 5 14.30 19.56 -48.72
C LEU A 5 14.79 18.10 -48.84
N GLY A 6 13.89 17.23 -49.36
CA GLY A 6 14.03 15.77 -49.54
C GLY A 6 12.90 15.02 -48.78
N CYS A 7 11.90 14.32 -49.36
CA CYS A 7 11.85 13.27 -50.40
C CYS A 7 12.38 11.90 -49.90
N MET A 8 11.80 10.72 -50.21
CA MET A 8 10.78 10.35 -51.21
C MET A 8 9.97 9.09 -50.81
N ASN A 9 8.92 8.73 -51.57
CA ASN A 9 8.04 7.54 -51.46
C ASN A 9 7.73 7.03 -52.91
N PRO A 10 6.99 5.92 -53.20
CA PRO A 10 6.51 4.79 -52.38
C PRO A 10 7.36 3.51 -52.64
N PRO A 11 6.97 2.37 -53.32
CA PRO A 11 5.80 2.01 -54.15
C PRO A 11 4.93 0.84 -53.61
N ASP A 12 3.93 0.40 -54.40
CA ASP A 12 3.00 -0.73 -54.15
C ASP A 12 3.39 -2.07 -54.86
N GLN A 13 2.47 -3.05 -54.81
CA GLN A 13 2.23 -4.23 -55.67
C GLN A 13 2.58 -5.62 -55.09
N PRO A 14 1.88 -6.73 -55.46
CA PRO A 14 0.59 -6.85 -56.17
C PRO A 14 -0.47 -7.73 -55.43
N LEU A 15 -1.63 -7.90 -56.05
CA LEU A 15 -2.65 -8.92 -55.72
C LEU A 15 -2.30 -10.29 -56.34
N ASP A 16 -2.80 -11.37 -55.76
CA ASP A 16 -2.95 -12.69 -56.43
C ASP A 16 -4.36 -13.25 -56.19
N GLN A 17 -4.92 -13.92 -57.21
CA GLN A 17 -6.23 -14.57 -57.19
C GLN A 17 -6.19 -15.85 -58.05
N GLY A 18 -6.26 -17.02 -57.40
CA GLY A 18 -6.29 -18.32 -58.07
C GLY A 18 -7.37 -19.25 -57.53
N PRO A 19 -8.42 -19.60 -58.31
CA PRO A 19 -9.48 -20.50 -57.88
C PRO A 19 -9.21 -21.96 -58.30
N ILE A 20 -9.45 -22.93 -57.40
CA ILE A 20 -9.52 -24.36 -57.75
C ILE A 20 -10.78 -24.99 -57.15
N MET A 21 -11.63 -25.53 -58.04
CA MET A 21 -12.73 -26.43 -57.66
C MET A 21 -12.25 -27.89 -57.71
N ASN A 22 -12.58 -28.70 -56.70
CA ASN A 22 -13.46 -29.87 -56.95
C ASN A 22 -13.99 -30.58 -55.69
N ARG A 23 -15.06 -31.35 -55.90
CA ARG A 23 -15.71 -32.29 -54.94
C ARG A 23 -15.11 -33.72 -55.13
N PRO A 24 -15.62 -34.83 -54.51
CA PRO A 24 -16.61 -34.98 -53.42
C PRO A 24 -16.22 -36.00 -52.31
N SER A 25 -17.18 -36.23 -51.38
CA SER A 25 -17.50 -37.53 -50.72
C SER A 25 -16.83 -37.94 -49.40
N HIS A 26 -17.61 -38.67 -48.60
CA HIS A 26 -17.33 -39.08 -47.21
C HIS A 26 -16.43 -40.33 -47.10
N PRO A 27 -15.87 -40.61 -45.91
CA PRO A 27 -16.56 -41.60 -45.07
C PRO A 27 -16.86 -41.12 -43.63
N SER A 28 -17.77 -41.82 -42.96
CA SER A 28 -18.20 -41.53 -41.59
C SER A 28 -17.19 -42.00 -40.55
N ARG A 29 -16.95 -41.19 -39.49
CA ARG A 29 -16.24 -41.64 -38.28
C ARG A 29 -16.66 -40.93 -36.99
N ALA A 30 -17.98 -40.79 -36.81
CA ALA A 30 -18.60 -40.32 -35.56
C ALA A 30 -18.45 -41.34 -34.40
N ARG A 31 -17.22 -41.54 -33.92
CA ARG A 31 -16.87 -42.39 -32.76
C ARG A 31 -15.60 -41.97 -32.00
N GLY A 32 -14.95 -40.86 -32.37
CA GLY A 32 -13.64 -40.45 -31.80
C GLY A 32 -13.61 -39.14 -30.98
N ALA A 33 -14.70 -38.37 -30.91
CA ALA A 33 -14.67 -37.01 -30.36
C ALA A 33 -14.51 -36.96 -28.82
N ALA A 34 -15.26 -37.79 -28.09
CA ALA A 34 -15.29 -37.78 -26.62
C ALA A 34 -13.90 -38.03 -25.99
N ALA A 35 -13.12 -38.95 -26.56
CA ALA A 35 -11.79 -39.30 -26.06
C ALA A 35 -10.73 -38.20 -26.27
N ARG A 36 -10.93 -37.29 -27.24
CA ARG A 36 -10.01 -36.15 -27.47
C ARG A 36 -10.34 -34.95 -26.58
N LEU A 37 -11.63 -34.67 -26.33
CA LEU A 37 -12.05 -33.58 -25.44
C LEU A 37 -11.58 -33.78 -23.99
N LEU A 38 -11.60 -35.03 -23.49
CA LEU A 38 -11.15 -35.34 -22.12
C LEU A 38 -9.65 -35.09 -21.86
N ARG A 39 -8.80 -35.04 -22.89
CA ARG A 39 -7.37 -34.71 -22.72
C ARG A 39 -7.08 -33.20 -22.77
N ALA A 40 -7.99 -32.37 -23.29
CA ALA A 40 -7.82 -30.92 -23.32
C ALA A 40 -8.06 -30.27 -21.94
N ALA A 41 -8.89 -30.87 -21.09
CA ALA A 41 -9.33 -30.28 -19.82
C ALA A 41 -8.27 -30.27 -18.70
N VAL A 42 -7.20 -31.07 -18.81
CA VAL A 42 -6.24 -31.29 -17.70
C VAL A 42 -5.10 -30.24 -17.68
N LEU A 43 -4.80 -29.59 -18.81
CA LEU A 43 -3.70 -28.63 -18.92
C LEU A 43 -4.10 -27.16 -18.68
N GLY A 44 -5.39 -26.86 -18.50
CA GLY A 44 -5.90 -25.49 -18.35
C GLY A 44 -6.04 -24.96 -16.92
N ALA A 45 -5.78 -25.78 -15.89
CA ALA A 45 -6.22 -25.51 -14.52
C ALA A 45 -5.18 -24.85 -13.58
N LEU A 46 -4.04 -24.38 -14.10
CA LEU A 46 -2.85 -24.05 -13.30
C LEU A 46 -2.51 -22.58 -12.96
N PRO A 47 -3.15 -21.50 -13.51
CA PRO A 47 -2.77 -20.12 -13.18
C PRO A 47 -3.56 -19.45 -12.04
N LEU A 48 -4.55 -20.12 -11.43
CA LEU A 48 -5.50 -19.50 -10.49
C LEU A 48 -5.17 -19.64 -9.00
N LEU A 49 -4.02 -20.24 -8.64
CA LEU A 49 -3.59 -20.37 -7.24
C LEU A 49 -2.79 -19.17 -6.70
N ALA A 50 -2.55 -18.15 -7.52
CA ALA A 50 -1.95 -16.88 -7.11
C ALA A 50 -2.96 -15.94 -6.39
N ALA A 51 -3.79 -16.50 -5.50
CA ALA A 51 -4.53 -15.69 -4.55
C ALA A 51 -3.52 -15.12 -3.53
N PRO A 52 -3.38 -13.79 -3.39
CA PRO A 52 -2.53 -13.23 -2.35
C PRO A 52 -3.12 -13.65 -1.00
N GLY A 53 -2.35 -14.44 -0.24
CA GLY A 53 -2.73 -14.83 1.11
C GLY A 53 -2.80 -13.63 2.06
N ALA A 54 -3.14 -13.87 3.32
CA ALA A 54 -3.06 -12.89 4.39
C ALA A 54 -1.60 -12.56 4.72
N ALA A 55 -0.90 -11.90 3.79
CA ALA A 55 0.49 -11.50 3.94
C ALA A 55 0.59 -10.43 5.04
N ALA A 56 1.37 -10.73 6.07
CA ALA A 56 1.95 -9.68 6.89
C ALA A 56 3.07 -9.00 6.11
N ALA A 57 3.08 -7.67 6.11
CA ALA A 57 4.13 -6.86 5.54
C ALA A 57 4.68 -5.91 6.61
N VAL A 58 5.95 -5.54 6.48
CA VAL A 58 6.53 -4.43 7.22
C VAL A 58 6.75 -3.32 6.20
N LEU A 59 6.22 -2.13 6.48
CA LEU A 59 6.55 -0.93 5.71
C LEU A 59 7.80 -0.32 6.36
N THR A 60 8.87 -0.24 5.58
CA THR A 60 10.25 0.06 5.99
C THR A 60 10.80 1.29 5.27
N PHE A 61 10.08 1.79 4.28
CA PHE A 61 10.49 2.88 3.40
C PHE A 61 11.78 2.62 2.60
N GLU A 62 12.39 1.43 2.69
CA GLU A 62 13.61 1.05 1.94
C GLU A 62 13.41 0.98 0.42
N THR A 63 12.20 0.67 -0.04
CA THR A 63 11.89 0.61 -1.48
C THR A 63 10.47 1.10 -1.72
N VAL A 64 10.35 2.41 -1.92
CA VAL A 64 9.08 3.11 -2.17
C VAL A 64 8.92 3.45 -3.65
N ALA A 65 7.67 3.47 -4.13
CA ALA A 65 7.31 3.95 -5.45
C ALA A 65 6.38 5.18 -5.34
N ASN A 66 6.86 6.34 -5.78
CA ASN A 66 6.10 7.59 -5.75
C ASN A 66 4.83 7.47 -6.61
N VAL A 67 3.70 7.97 -6.09
CA VAL A 67 2.49 8.18 -6.88
C VAL A 67 2.67 9.51 -7.61
N VAL A 68 3.42 9.46 -8.71
CA VAL A 68 3.87 10.64 -9.47
C VAL A 68 2.70 11.60 -9.76
N THR A 69 2.87 12.85 -9.34
CA THR A 69 1.97 13.98 -9.59
C THR A 69 2.69 15.02 -10.45
N PRO A 70 2.04 16.11 -10.91
CA PRO A 70 2.74 17.27 -11.45
C PRO A 70 3.66 17.99 -10.45
N GLN A 71 3.59 17.64 -9.15
CA GLN A 71 4.35 18.23 -8.04
C GLN A 71 5.47 17.30 -7.53
N LEU A 72 5.26 15.98 -7.58
CA LEU A 72 6.16 14.93 -7.09
C LEU A 72 6.67 14.07 -8.24
N GLY A 73 7.96 14.20 -8.56
CA GLY A 73 8.68 13.38 -9.52
C GLY A 73 8.94 11.95 -9.03
N ALA A 74 9.41 11.10 -9.94
CA ALA A 74 9.80 9.72 -9.62
C ALA A 74 11.17 9.70 -8.92
N GLY A 75 11.22 9.20 -7.68
CA GLY A 75 12.45 9.11 -6.87
C GLY A 75 12.72 10.32 -5.97
N GLU A 76 11.85 11.33 -5.99
CA GLU A 76 11.91 12.44 -5.05
C GLU A 76 11.55 11.99 -3.63
N THR A 77 12.26 12.54 -2.64
CA THR A 77 12.13 12.19 -1.21
C THR A 77 11.33 13.21 -0.40
N ASN A 78 10.91 14.31 -1.02
CA ASN A 78 10.18 15.42 -0.40
C ASN A 78 8.72 15.40 -0.88
N TYR A 79 7.77 15.48 0.05
CA TYR A 79 6.35 15.29 -0.21
C TYR A 79 5.54 16.48 0.33
N ASN A 80 4.67 17.05 -0.50
CA ASN A 80 3.78 18.14 -0.14
C ASN A 80 2.39 17.61 0.24
N THR A 81 1.46 18.51 0.56
CA THR A 81 0.06 18.15 0.80
C THR A 81 -0.57 17.44 -0.40
N GLY A 82 -1.15 16.27 -0.16
CA GLY A 82 -1.75 15.43 -1.19
C GLY A 82 -0.78 14.47 -1.90
N ASP A 83 0.55 14.65 -1.81
CA ASP A 83 1.52 13.75 -2.41
C ASP A 83 1.56 12.38 -1.71
N ALA A 84 1.96 11.34 -2.44
CA ALA A 84 1.86 9.96 -1.95
C ALA A 84 2.95 9.02 -2.49
N LEU A 85 3.20 7.94 -1.76
CA LEU A 85 4.12 6.85 -2.10
C LEU A 85 3.45 5.48 -1.86
N ARG A 86 4.06 4.41 -2.39
CA ARG A 86 3.60 3.03 -2.23
C ARG A 86 4.72 2.08 -1.84
N GLU A 87 4.39 1.15 -0.95
CA GLU A 87 5.23 0.03 -0.51
C GLU A 87 4.30 -1.16 -0.19
N SER A 88 4.70 -2.39 -0.51
CA SER A 88 4.01 -3.64 -0.12
C SER A 88 2.48 -3.69 -0.33
N GLY A 89 1.95 -3.01 -1.36
CA GLY A 89 0.51 -2.96 -1.66
C GLY A 89 -0.28 -1.86 -0.93
N PHE A 90 0.38 -1.06 -0.09
CA PHE A 90 -0.20 0.10 0.59
C PHE A 90 0.07 1.38 -0.20
N THR A 91 -0.82 2.36 -0.04
CA THR A 91 -0.59 3.76 -0.45
C THR A 91 -0.56 4.61 0.81
N MET A 92 0.51 5.39 0.94
CA MET A 92 0.75 6.33 2.02
C MET A 92 0.71 7.74 1.43
N ARG A 93 -0.08 8.64 2.01
CA ARG A 93 -0.29 10.01 1.54
C ARG A 93 -0.01 10.98 2.68
N VAL A 94 0.58 12.12 2.34
CA VAL A 94 0.81 13.21 3.31
C VAL A 94 -0.27 14.27 3.14
N LEU A 95 -0.77 14.81 4.25
CA LEU A 95 -1.87 15.78 4.29
C LEU A 95 -1.56 16.87 5.34
N ASN A 96 -2.03 18.10 5.14
CA ASN A 96 -1.97 19.12 6.19
C ASN A 96 -2.79 18.70 7.41
N HIS A 97 -2.50 19.28 8.58
CA HIS A 97 -3.45 19.24 9.69
C HIS A 97 -4.77 19.95 9.31
N PRO A 98 -5.96 19.48 9.76
CA PRO A 98 -7.24 20.14 9.47
C PRO A 98 -7.39 21.59 9.96
N THR A 99 -6.44 22.11 10.76
CA THR A 99 -6.40 23.51 11.23
C THR A 99 -5.29 24.36 10.60
N ALA A 100 -4.51 23.83 9.65
CA ALA A 100 -3.45 24.58 8.98
C ALA A 100 -4.00 25.61 7.98
N ASP A 101 -3.37 26.78 7.89
CA ASP A 101 -3.72 27.80 6.89
C ASP A 101 -3.20 27.40 5.50
N PRO A 102 -3.91 27.70 4.39
CA PRO A 102 -3.39 27.53 3.03
C PRO A 102 -2.02 28.14 2.74
N ALA A 103 -1.56 29.13 3.52
CA ALA A 103 -0.22 29.72 3.42
C ALA A 103 0.89 28.79 3.95
N ASP A 104 0.60 27.90 4.90
CA ASP A 104 1.54 26.96 5.52
C ASP A 104 1.65 25.63 4.74
N TYR A 105 0.94 25.52 3.61
CA TYR A 105 0.94 24.33 2.74
C TYR A 105 2.27 24.19 1.99
N GLY A 106 3.25 23.50 2.60
CA GLY A 106 4.57 23.26 2.01
C GLY A 106 5.01 21.80 2.06
N LEU A 107 6.30 21.60 2.35
CA LEU A 107 6.87 20.30 2.66
C LEU A 107 6.19 19.74 3.92
N LEU A 108 5.62 18.54 3.83
CA LEU A 108 4.96 17.87 4.96
C LEU A 108 5.54 16.49 5.25
N GLY A 109 6.19 15.85 4.28
CA GLY A 109 6.78 14.53 4.44
C GLY A 109 8.17 14.45 3.84
N VAL A 110 9.06 13.71 4.49
CA VAL A 110 10.44 13.48 4.02
C VAL A 110 10.79 12.01 4.22
N ARG A 111 11.22 11.34 3.15
CA ARG A 111 11.90 10.03 3.24
C ARG A 111 13.37 10.28 3.56
N ILE A 112 13.79 9.99 4.78
CA ILE A 112 15.15 10.22 5.28
C ILE A 112 15.92 8.89 5.34
N ASP A 113 17.21 8.94 5.03
CA ASP A 113 18.18 7.88 5.36
C ASP A 113 18.72 8.13 6.78
N GLY A 114 18.51 7.20 7.71
CA GLY A 114 19.02 7.29 9.09
C GLY A 114 20.54 7.20 9.22
N ALA A 115 21.24 6.77 8.17
CA ALA A 115 22.69 6.83 8.12
C ALA A 115 23.24 8.24 7.78
N ASP A 116 22.41 9.18 7.32
CA ASP A 116 22.80 10.56 7.04
C ASP A 116 22.40 11.51 8.20
N PRO A 117 23.35 11.91 9.08
CA PRO A 117 23.07 12.84 10.18
C PRO A 117 22.80 14.28 9.71
N SER A 118 22.98 14.60 8.42
CA SER A 118 22.76 15.93 7.85
C SER A 118 21.36 16.12 7.24
N ALA A 119 20.59 15.05 7.06
CA ALA A 119 19.27 15.10 6.43
C ALA A 119 18.23 15.92 7.23
N CYS A 120 18.38 16.06 8.54
CA CYS A 120 17.50 16.86 9.41
C CYS A 120 17.95 18.31 9.53
N VAL A 121 17.66 19.12 8.50
CA VAL A 121 17.93 20.56 8.54
C VAL A 121 16.99 21.24 9.55
N ASN A 122 17.55 21.97 10.53
CA ASN A 122 16.86 22.63 11.64
C ASN A 122 16.08 21.72 12.61
N LEU A 123 16.21 20.40 12.51
CA LEU A 123 15.53 19.40 13.35
C LEU A 123 16.55 18.43 13.97
N ARG A 124 16.14 17.71 15.01
CA ARG A 124 16.89 16.58 15.57
C ARG A 124 16.45 15.29 14.89
N CYS A 125 17.34 14.68 14.10
CA CYS A 125 17.11 13.34 13.54
C CYS A 125 16.93 12.30 14.67
N PRO A 126 16.05 11.29 14.51
CA PRO A 126 15.86 10.29 15.53
C PRO A 126 17.09 9.40 15.73
N GLY A 127 17.34 9.01 16.97
CA GLY A 127 18.37 8.02 17.29
C GLY A 127 17.91 6.59 16.98
N GLY A 128 18.83 5.78 16.44
CA GLY A 128 18.64 4.32 16.39
C GLY A 128 17.90 3.77 15.18
N ASN A 129 17.91 4.46 14.04
CA ASN A 129 17.70 3.82 12.74
C ASN A 129 18.98 3.95 11.88
N GLY A 130 19.31 2.91 11.14
CA GLY A 130 20.43 2.85 10.18
C GLY A 130 19.99 2.49 8.76
N GLY A 131 18.69 2.47 8.53
CA GLY A 131 18.05 2.42 7.22
C GLY A 131 17.14 3.64 7.03
N HIS A 132 16.21 3.56 6.09
CA HIS A 132 15.27 4.64 5.80
C HIS A 132 14.14 4.75 6.83
N TYR A 133 13.54 5.93 6.93
CA TYR A 133 12.29 6.17 7.65
C TYR A 133 11.49 7.29 6.98
N PHE A 134 10.24 7.48 7.42
CA PHE A 134 9.39 8.57 6.94
C PHE A 134 9.12 9.59 8.03
N SER A 135 9.63 10.80 7.83
CA SER A 135 9.34 11.98 8.62
C SER A 135 8.05 12.65 8.16
N ILE A 136 7.31 13.18 9.11
CA ILE A 136 6.18 14.08 8.94
C ILE A 136 6.53 15.38 9.67
N VAL A 137 6.48 16.47 8.94
CA VAL A 137 6.95 17.80 9.34
C VAL A 137 5.82 18.83 9.19
N ASN A 138 5.99 20.02 9.74
CA ASN A 138 5.01 21.11 9.67
C ASN A 138 3.59 20.68 10.12
N ASP A 139 3.51 20.05 11.30
CA ASP A 139 2.30 19.50 11.93
C ASP A 139 1.47 18.54 11.04
N GLY A 140 2.08 17.96 10.01
CA GLY A 140 1.42 17.16 9.00
C GLY A 140 0.76 15.86 9.51
N VAL A 141 -0.02 15.24 8.62
CA VAL A 141 -0.75 13.99 8.86
C VAL A 141 -0.31 12.93 7.86
N PHE A 142 0.11 11.77 8.35
CA PHE A 142 0.38 10.57 7.56
C PHE A 142 -0.91 9.76 7.41
N ALA A 143 -1.38 9.55 6.19
CA ALA A 143 -2.56 8.73 5.90
C ALA A 143 -2.16 7.43 5.18
N LEU A 144 -2.61 6.29 5.71
CA LEU A 144 -2.31 4.94 5.23
C LEU A 144 -3.59 4.20 4.84
N ALA A 145 -3.61 3.63 3.63
CA ALA A 145 -4.66 2.73 3.17
C ALA A 145 -4.08 1.67 2.21
N ARG A 146 -4.81 0.58 1.95
CA ARG A 146 -4.42 -0.38 0.91
C ARG A 146 -4.72 0.16 -0.49
N ALA A 147 -3.81 -0.08 -1.44
CA ALA A 147 -3.95 0.39 -2.82
C ALA A 147 -5.08 -0.31 -3.60
N ASP A 148 -5.51 -1.49 -3.13
CA ASP A 148 -6.65 -2.27 -3.65
C ASP A 148 -7.97 -1.98 -2.92
N ALA A 149 -7.99 -0.99 -2.00
CA ALA A 149 -9.13 -0.63 -1.17
C ALA A 149 -9.73 -1.78 -0.33
N LEU A 150 -8.96 -2.84 -0.05
CA LEU A 150 -9.35 -3.93 0.86
C LEU A 150 -8.96 -3.62 2.32
N GLY A 151 -9.34 -4.50 3.26
CA GLY A 151 -9.11 -4.30 4.70
C GLY A 151 -7.71 -4.67 5.18
N PHE A 152 -7.21 -4.00 6.21
CA PHE A 152 -5.93 -4.35 6.87
C PHE A 152 -6.02 -4.28 8.40
N ARG A 153 -5.04 -4.86 9.09
CA ARG A 153 -4.79 -4.65 10.53
C ARG A 153 -3.41 -4.03 10.71
N LEU A 154 -3.20 -3.32 11.81
CA LEU A 154 -1.89 -2.77 12.20
C LEU A 154 -1.47 -3.36 13.55
N ALA A 155 -0.41 -4.17 13.54
CA ALA A 155 0.07 -4.90 14.71
C ALA A 155 1.05 -4.07 15.56
N SER A 156 1.91 -3.28 14.91
CA SER A 156 2.88 -2.40 15.58
C SER A 156 3.45 -1.35 14.64
N LEU A 157 4.14 -0.36 15.18
CA LEU A 157 5.04 0.55 14.45
C LEU A 157 6.23 0.97 15.34
N ARG A 158 7.25 1.57 14.73
CA ARG A 158 8.28 2.36 15.43
C ARG A 158 8.04 3.85 15.16
N PHE A 159 8.25 4.71 16.16
CA PHE A 159 8.05 6.15 16.02
C PHE A 159 8.99 6.98 16.90
N ALA A 160 9.24 8.23 16.49
CA ALA A 160 10.03 9.21 17.25
C ALA A 160 9.48 10.63 17.03
N LEU A 161 9.82 11.55 17.94
CA LEU A 161 9.56 12.98 17.79
C LEU A 161 10.71 13.63 16.99
N LEU A 162 10.42 14.60 16.14
CA LEU A 162 11.42 15.39 15.42
C LEU A 162 11.54 16.76 16.09
N ALA A 163 12.31 16.82 17.18
CA ALA A 163 12.42 18.05 17.96
C ALA A 163 13.09 19.18 17.17
N PRO A 164 12.65 20.45 17.32
CA PRO A 164 13.36 21.60 16.78
C PRO A 164 14.82 21.63 17.24
N ALA A 165 15.76 22.07 16.39
CA ALA A 165 17.18 22.09 16.72
C ALA A 165 17.51 22.93 17.98
N GLY A 166 16.72 23.97 18.26
CA GLY A 166 16.80 24.82 19.46
C GLY A 166 16.08 24.26 20.70
N GLY A 167 15.43 23.10 20.61
CA GLY A 167 14.57 22.54 21.65
C GLY A 167 13.17 23.15 21.70
N PHE A 168 12.34 22.68 22.63
CA PHE A 168 11.00 23.19 22.89
C PHE A 168 11.04 24.29 23.96
N SER A 169 10.20 25.33 23.81
CA SER A 169 10.02 26.39 24.81
C SER A 169 8.94 26.08 25.86
N GLY A 170 8.56 24.80 26.01
CA GLY A 170 7.35 24.37 26.75
C GLY A 170 7.49 23.00 27.43
N ALA A 171 6.36 22.38 27.76
CA ALA A 171 6.25 21.27 28.71
C ALA A 171 6.51 19.87 28.10
N GLY A 172 7.69 19.66 27.53
CA GLY A 172 8.20 18.32 27.20
C GLY A 172 7.61 17.67 25.95
N SER A 173 7.86 16.36 25.79
CA SER A 173 7.44 15.55 24.65
C SER A 173 5.96 15.17 24.74
N GLY A 174 5.18 15.49 23.69
CA GLY A 174 3.77 15.09 23.57
C GLY A 174 3.55 13.66 23.10
N GLN A 175 2.55 13.44 22.24
CA GLN A 175 2.12 12.11 21.81
C GLN A 175 2.07 11.95 20.29
N LEU A 176 2.31 10.72 19.82
CA LEU A 176 1.80 10.26 18.55
C LEU A 176 0.35 9.79 18.74
N VAL A 177 -0.56 10.28 17.90
CA VAL A 177 -1.98 9.93 17.89
C VAL A 177 -2.29 9.15 16.62
N LEU A 178 -2.94 8.00 16.77
CA LEU A 178 -3.44 7.17 15.68
C LEU A 178 -4.97 7.25 15.65
N SER A 179 -5.55 7.40 14.46
CA SER A 179 -6.99 7.33 14.23
C SER A 179 -7.28 6.43 13.03
N GLY A 180 -8.13 5.42 13.20
CA GLY A 180 -8.48 4.45 12.18
C GLY A 180 -9.97 4.40 11.91
N VAL A 181 -10.35 4.19 10.64
CA VAL A 181 -11.73 3.92 10.24
C VAL A 181 -11.86 2.42 9.96
N ALA A 182 -12.65 1.72 10.76
CA ALA A 182 -12.91 0.29 10.61
C ALA A 182 -13.74 -0.03 9.35
N ARG A 183 -13.72 -1.30 8.91
CA ARG A 183 -14.41 -1.77 7.69
C ARG A 183 -15.94 -1.75 7.77
N ASP A 184 -16.49 -1.64 8.97
CA ASP A 184 -17.92 -1.44 9.26
C ASP A 184 -18.32 0.06 9.34
N GLY A 185 -17.35 0.97 9.23
CA GLY A 185 -17.54 2.42 9.38
C GLY A 185 -17.36 2.94 10.81
N GLY A 186 -17.03 2.08 11.79
CA GLY A 186 -16.65 2.51 13.13
C GLY A 186 -15.31 3.27 13.14
N SER A 187 -15.03 3.99 14.23
CA SER A 187 -13.74 4.64 14.46
C SER A 187 -13.01 4.00 15.65
N VAL A 188 -11.69 3.98 15.58
CA VAL A 188 -10.79 3.55 16.65
C VAL A 188 -9.64 4.56 16.77
N SER A 189 -9.19 4.83 17.99
CA SER A 189 -8.03 5.70 18.23
C SER A 189 -7.23 5.20 19.42
N ALA A 190 -5.93 5.47 19.40
CA ALA A 190 -5.04 5.38 20.55
C ALA A 190 -3.94 6.42 20.40
N SER A 191 -3.33 6.81 21.52
CA SER A 191 -2.13 7.65 21.55
C SER A 191 -1.04 7.01 22.40
N MET A 192 0.21 7.43 22.18
CA MET A 192 1.36 7.06 23.01
C MET A 192 2.33 8.23 23.09
N ASP A 193 2.85 8.49 24.29
CA ASP A 193 3.88 9.50 24.53
C ASP A 193 5.14 9.19 23.72
N PHE A 194 5.79 10.23 23.18
CA PHE A 194 7.14 10.07 22.66
C PHE A 194 8.11 9.76 23.80
N GLY A 195 9.12 8.92 23.54
CA GLY A 195 10.16 8.59 24.53
C GLY A 195 10.94 9.83 24.99
N PRO A 196 11.73 9.75 26.07
CA PRO A 196 12.60 10.86 26.46
C PRO A 196 13.71 11.11 25.42
N PRO A 197 14.19 12.35 25.28
CA PRO A 197 15.36 12.64 24.45
C PRO A 197 16.65 12.09 25.06
N ASP A 198 17.67 11.90 24.21
CA ASP A 198 19.05 11.66 24.62
C ASP A 198 19.72 12.93 25.18
N LEU A 199 20.99 12.81 25.62
CA LEU A 199 21.78 13.94 26.14
C LEU A 199 22.07 15.05 25.11
N ASN A 200 21.75 14.82 23.83
CA ASN A 200 21.93 15.77 22.74
C ASN A 200 20.59 16.40 22.29
N GLY A 201 19.45 15.99 22.86
CA GLY A 201 18.11 16.42 22.46
C GLY A 201 17.47 15.59 21.34
N ASN A 202 18.09 14.48 20.91
CA ASN A 202 17.54 13.59 19.88
C ASN A 202 16.57 12.59 20.50
N TYR A 203 15.44 12.32 19.84
CA TYR A 203 14.47 11.34 20.31
C TYR A 203 14.75 9.97 19.69
N GLY A 204 14.80 8.92 20.50
CA GLY A 204 14.95 7.55 20.00
C GLY A 204 13.65 7.01 19.39
N PHE A 205 13.76 6.07 18.45
CA PHE A 205 12.61 5.32 17.94
C PHE A 205 12.02 4.38 19.02
N SER A 206 10.89 4.79 19.61
CA SER A 206 10.03 3.96 20.45
C SER A 206 9.31 2.88 19.62
N TYR A 207 9.13 1.68 20.19
CA TYR A 207 8.30 0.62 19.60
C TYR A 207 6.92 0.59 20.25
N TRP A 208 5.85 0.58 19.43
CA TRP A 208 4.47 0.53 19.91
C TRP A 208 3.78 -0.75 19.42
N SER A 209 3.43 -1.64 20.36
CA SER A 209 2.51 -2.76 20.09
C SER A 209 1.06 -2.28 20.11
N LEU A 210 0.34 -2.51 19.01
CA LEU A 210 -1.02 -1.99 18.77
C LEU A 210 -2.10 -3.08 18.84
N ALA A 211 -1.74 -4.28 19.32
CA ALA A 211 -2.58 -5.48 19.35
C ALA A 211 -4.02 -5.21 19.84
N GLY A 212 -4.17 -4.61 21.03
CA GLY A 212 -5.47 -4.37 21.67
C GLY A 212 -6.31 -3.21 21.12
N ALA A 213 -5.87 -2.52 20.06
CA ALA A 213 -6.60 -1.42 19.44
C ALA A 213 -6.73 -1.59 17.91
N PHE A 214 -5.62 -1.76 17.19
CA PHE A 214 -5.57 -1.87 15.73
C PHE A 214 -5.16 -3.28 15.24
N GLY A 215 -4.70 -4.15 16.14
CA GLY A 215 -4.36 -5.54 15.82
C GLY A 215 -5.60 -6.40 15.57
N ASP A 216 -6.70 -6.14 16.29
CA ASP A 216 -7.99 -6.82 16.11
C ASP A 216 -9.00 -6.09 15.20
N THR A 217 -8.90 -4.77 15.13
CA THR A 217 -9.78 -3.95 14.28
C THR A 217 -9.36 -4.04 12.81
N VAL A 218 -10.25 -4.48 11.92
CA VAL A 218 -9.98 -4.43 10.47
C VAL A 218 -10.28 -3.03 9.96
N LEU A 219 -9.25 -2.34 9.51
CA LEU A 219 -9.24 -0.96 9.01
C LEU A 219 -9.56 -0.89 7.51
N SER A 220 -10.23 0.19 7.11
CA SER A 220 -10.26 0.71 5.74
C SER A 220 -9.15 1.75 5.52
N SER A 221 -8.89 2.59 6.52
CA SER A 221 -7.83 3.59 6.54
C SER A 221 -7.31 3.84 7.96
N LEU A 222 -6.14 4.47 8.02
CA LEU A 222 -5.47 4.95 9.22
C LEU A 222 -4.92 6.35 8.95
N THR A 223 -4.98 7.24 9.92
CA THR A 223 -4.16 8.46 9.99
C THR A 223 -3.29 8.45 11.25
N ALA A 224 -2.11 9.04 11.14
CA ALA A 224 -1.21 9.34 12.24
C ALA A 224 -0.86 10.83 12.23
N SER A 225 -0.88 11.46 13.39
CA SER A 225 -0.50 12.87 13.61
C SER A 225 0.13 13.00 15.00
N ALA A 226 0.91 14.05 15.25
CA ALA A 226 1.43 14.34 16.59
C ALA A 226 0.65 15.45 17.28
N CYS A 227 0.79 15.51 18.60
CA CYS A 227 0.40 16.64 19.43
C CYS A 227 1.52 16.93 20.45
N LEU A 228 1.62 18.16 20.95
CA LEU A 228 2.57 18.56 22.00
C LEU A 228 1.83 18.86 23.30
N TYR A 229 2.47 18.62 24.46
CA TYR A 229 1.87 18.97 25.74
C TYR A 229 1.99 20.47 26.03
N ASP A 230 0.87 21.10 26.40
CA ASP A 230 0.85 22.45 26.96
C ASP A 230 1.33 22.47 28.42
N GLY A 231 1.43 23.68 29.00
CA GLY A 231 1.82 23.86 30.40
C GLY A 231 0.85 23.30 31.45
N ALA A 232 -0.30 22.76 31.04
CA ALA A 232 -1.27 22.07 31.88
C ALA A 232 -1.31 20.54 31.64
N GLY A 233 -0.54 20.03 30.67
CA GLY A 233 -0.51 18.61 30.29
C GLY A 233 -1.60 18.18 29.30
N ALA A 234 -2.27 19.11 28.63
CA ALA A 234 -3.18 18.80 27.53
C ALA A 234 -2.38 18.61 26.23
N CYS A 235 -2.64 17.54 25.47
CA CYS A 235 -1.96 17.30 24.20
C CYS A 235 -2.64 18.09 23.08
N ILE A 236 -2.00 19.16 22.63
CA ILE A 236 -2.49 20.10 21.62
C ILE A 236 -2.04 19.63 20.24
N ALA A 237 -3.01 19.37 19.36
CA ALA A 237 -2.76 19.07 17.94
C ALA A 237 -2.90 20.31 17.04
N ASP A 238 -3.38 21.43 17.57
CA ASP A 238 -3.64 22.62 16.76
C ASP A 238 -2.35 23.29 16.28
N HIS A 239 -2.17 23.30 14.96
CA HIS A 239 -1.09 23.94 14.24
C HIS A 239 -0.84 25.40 14.67
N LEU A 240 -1.90 26.18 14.91
CA LEU A 240 -1.77 27.58 15.33
C LEU A 240 -1.12 27.75 16.72
N LEU A 241 -1.15 26.71 17.55
CA LEU A 241 -0.55 26.67 18.88
C LEU A 241 0.80 25.93 18.88
N ASN A 242 0.93 24.89 18.05
CA ASN A 242 2.16 24.09 17.89
C ASN A 242 3.23 24.79 17.04
N GLN A 243 2.85 25.72 16.15
CA GLN A 243 3.77 26.51 15.33
C GLN A 243 4.77 25.65 14.54
N ASN A 244 4.27 24.61 13.85
CA ASN A 244 5.09 23.65 13.11
C ASN A 244 6.03 22.79 13.98
N GLN A 245 5.79 22.61 15.28
CA GLN A 245 6.66 21.81 16.18
C GLN A 245 6.17 20.38 16.46
N ALA A 246 4.94 20.00 16.07
CA ALA A 246 4.40 18.65 16.23
C ALA A 246 4.87 17.73 15.08
N GLN A 247 6.19 17.60 14.94
CA GLN A 247 6.84 16.83 13.88
C GLN A 247 7.28 15.46 14.39
N PHE A 248 7.17 14.41 13.58
CA PHE A 248 7.41 13.03 14.01
C PHE A 248 7.92 12.13 12.88
N ALA A 249 8.57 11.03 13.24
CA ALA A 249 9.01 10.00 12.31
C ALA A 249 8.26 8.68 12.56
N ILE A 250 8.01 7.91 11.51
CA ILE A 250 7.53 6.52 11.57
C ILE A 250 8.49 5.60 10.81
N ASP A 251 8.69 4.40 11.35
CA ASP A 251 9.43 3.28 10.77
C ASP A 251 8.70 1.94 11.11
N GLU A 252 9.06 0.84 10.45
CA GLU A 252 8.58 -0.53 10.69
C GLU A 252 7.06 -0.69 10.93
N LEU A 253 6.20 -0.15 10.06
CA LEU A 253 4.75 -0.34 10.20
C LEU A 253 4.39 -1.81 9.88
N ARG A 254 4.10 -2.61 10.90
CA ARG A 254 3.78 -4.04 10.77
C ARG A 254 2.30 -4.23 10.53
N VAL A 255 1.93 -4.35 9.26
CA VAL A 255 0.55 -4.44 8.78
C VAL A 255 0.23 -5.85 8.29
N SER A 256 -1.05 -6.24 8.30
CA SER A 256 -1.48 -7.51 7.70
C SER A 256 -2.70 -7.36 6.80
N VAL A 257 -2.62 -8.01 5.64
CA VAL A 257 -3.67 -8.12 4.64
C VAL A 257 -4.80 -8.99 5.19
N VAL A 258 -6.02 -8.46 5.25
CA VAL A 258 -7.23 -9.27 5.52
C VAL A 258 -7.84 -9.67 4.17
N PRO A 259 -7.96 -10.97 3.84
CA PRO A 259 -8.64 -11.42 2.63
C PRO A 259 -10.16 -11.23 2.74
N GLU A 260 -10.83 -10.96 1.62
CA GLU A 260 -12.29 -10.84 1.63
C GLU A 260 -12.98 -12.19 1.91
N PRO A 261 -14.06 -12.21 2.73
CA PRO A 261 -14.86 -13.43 2.95
C PRO A 261 -15.40 -14.04 1.65
N ALA A 262 -15.71 -13.19 0.66
CA ALA A 262 -16.17 -13.60 -0.67
C ALA A 262 -15.14 -14.45 -1.43
N GLY A 263 -13.83 -14.22 -1.22
CA GLY A 263 -12.76 -15.01 -1.84
C GLY A 263 -12.78 -16.47 -1.37
N TRP A 264 -12.97 -16.69 -0.06
CA TRP A 264 -13.13 -18.04 0.51
C TRP A 264 -14.43 -18.72 0.06
N LEU A 265 -15.52 -17.95 -0.05
CA LEU A 265 -16.79 -18.47 -0.55
C LEU A 265 -16.70 -18.87 -2.04
N MET A 266 -16.07 -18.05 -2.89
CA MET A 266 -15.83 -18.39 -4.30
C MET A 266 -14.87 -19.57 -4.48
N LEU A 267 -13.79 -19.65 -3.69
CA LEU A 267 -12.88 -20.79 -3.67
C LEU A 267 -13.62 -22.08 -3.24
N GLY A 268 -14.42 -22.00 -2.17
CA GLY A 268 -15.26 -23.10 -1.68
C GLY A 268 -16.30 -23.56 -2.71
N LEU A 269 -16.96 -22.63 -3.40
CA LEU A 269 -17.89 -22.94 -4.50
C LEU A 269 -17.17 -23.58 -5.70
N GLY A 270 -15.98 -23.11 -6.06
CA GLY A 270 -15.16 -23.71 -7.12
C GLY A 270 -14.75 -25.15 -6.79
N LEU A 271 -14.23 -25.39 -5.59
CA LEU A 271 -13.86 -26.71 -5.10
C LEU A 271 -15.08 -27.65 -4.98
N GLY A 272 -16.21 -27.14 -4.46
CA GLY A 272 -17.48 -27.88 -4.38
C GLY A 272 -18.03 -28.25 -5.76
N GLY A 273 -17.96 -27.33 -6.72
CA GLY A 273 -18.32 -27.57 -8.12
C GLY A 273 -17.47 -28.69 -8.74
N LEU A 274 -16.14 -28.61 -8.59
CA LEU A 274 -15.22 -29.65 -9.07
C LEU A 274 -15.51 -31.03 -8.45
N ALA A 275 -15.82 -31.08 -7.14
CA ALA A 275 -16.22 -32.32 -6.47
C ALA A 275 -17.55 -32.89 -7.02
N LEU A 276 -18.54 -32.04 -7.28
CA LEU A 276 -19.83 -32.46 -7.89
C LEU A 276 -19.65 -32.97 -9.32
N PHE A 277 -18.85 -32.29 -10.16
CA PHE A 277 -18.53 -32.77 -11.50
C PHE A 277 -17.80 -34.13 -11.45
N ARG A 278 -16.82 -34.30 -10.57
CA ARG A 278 -16.10 -35.57 -10.40
C ARG A 278 -17.02 -36.73 -10.00
N ARG A 279 -18.05 -36.49 -9.17
CA ARG A 279 -19.06 -37.51 -8.84
C ARG A 279 -19.93 -37.89 -10.04
N ARG A 280 -20.31 -36.93 -10.89
CA ARG A 280 -21.11 -37.22 -12.12
C ARG A 280 -20.32 -38.00 -13.17
N SER A 281 -19.00 -37.82 -13.24
CA SER A 281 -18.11 -38.60 -14.12
C SER A 281 -17.85 -40.03 -13.66
N ALA A 282 -18.28 -40.42 -12.45
CA ALA A 282 -18.04 -41.74 -11.87
C ALA A 282 -19.29 -42.66 -11.90
N ALA A 283 -20.26 -42.38 -12.77
CA ALA A 283 -21.43 -43.23 -12.94
C ALA A 283 -21.03 -44.63 -13.48
N PRO A 284 -21.49 -45.73 -12.86
CA PRO A 284 -21.09 -47.08 -13.26
C PRO A 284 -21.68 -47.46 -14.64
N PRO A 285 -21.00 -48.32 -15.42
CA PRO A 285 -21.52 -48.80 -16.70
C PRO A 285 -22.81 -49.61 -16.50
N SER A 286 -23.87 -49.17 -17.16
CA SER A 286 -25.21 -49.76 -17.03
C SER A 286 -25.36 -51.03 -17.87
N GLY A 287 -25.31 -52.19 -17.23
CA GLY A 287 -25.88 -53.46 -17.73
C GLY A 287 -25.06 -54.19 -18.79
N ALA A 288 -24.55 -55.38 -18.42
CA ALA A 288 -24.49 -56.49 -19.35
C ALA A 288 -25.84 -57.24 -19.28
N PRO A 289 -26.49 -57.55 -20.41
CA PRO A 289 -27.65 -58.45 -20.42
C PRO A 289 -27.22 -59.91 -20.16
N ALA A 290 -28.21 -60.77 -19.90
CA ALA A 290 -28.05 -62.19 -19.55
C ALA A 290 -27.51 -63.06 -20.68
#